data_AF-A0A7W1GGK1-F1
#
_entry.id   AF-A0A7W1GGK1-F1
#
_cell.length_a   1.000
_cell.length_b   1.000
_cell.length_c   1.000
_cell.angle_alpha   90.00
_cell.angle_beta   90.00
_cell.angle_gamma   90.00
#
_symmetry.space_group_name_H-M   'P 1'
#
loop_
_entity.id
_entity.type
_entity.pdbx_description
1 polymer ?
#
loop_
_entity_poly.entity_id
_entity_poly.type
_entity_poly.pdbx_seq_one_letter_code
_entity_poly.pdbx_strand_id
1 'polypeptide(L)' 'MTDKPHVIIYTRPGCHLCEEAKQEIFAAGCHDEFTFEEINIDTDSSLARLHSLDVPVVTVNG' A
#
# COMPACT_ATOMS: atom_id res chain seq x y z
N MET A 1 -0.66 -5.80 24.70
CA MET A 1 -1.35 -4.87 23.80
C MET A 1 -0.53 -4.87 22.52
N THR A 2 -0.84 -5.78 21.60
CA THR A 2 -0.07 -5.86 20.35
C THR A 2 -0.91 -5.13 19.33
N ASP A 3 -0.59 -3.84 19.13
CA ASP A 3 -1.13 -3.08 18.02
C ASP A 3 -0.55 -3.70 16.75
N LYS A 4 -1.42 -4.24 15.89
CA LYS A 4 -0.99 -4.86 14.63
C LYS A 4 -0.45 -3.73 13.74
N PRO A 5 0.78 -3.84 13.20
CA PRO A 5 1.33 -2.80 12.33
C PRO A 5 0.38 -2.50 11.17
N HIS A 6 0.20 -1.22 10.88
CA HIS A 6 -0.67 -0.77 9.78
C HIS A 6 0.15 -0.63 8.51
N VAL A 7 -0.17 -1.43 7.51
CA VAL A 7 0.48 -1.48 6.21
C VAL A 7 -0.43 -0.81 5.19
N ILE A 8 0.01 0.34 4.67
CA ILE A 8 -0.71 1.10 3.65
C ILE A 8 0.07 1.02 2.35
N ILE A 9 -0.59 0.54 1.29
CA ILE A 9 -0.05 0.61 -0.06
C ILE A 9 -0.72 1.75 -0.83
N TYR A 10 0.12 2.65 -1.32
CA TYR A 10 -0.28 3.72 -2.22
C TYR A 10 -0.24 3.20 -3.65
N THR A 11 -1.42 3.10 -4.26
CA THR A 11 -1.59 2.55 -5.62
C THR A 11 -2.19 3.58 -6.55
N ARG A 12 -2.15 3.29 -7.85
CA ARG A 12 -2.84 4.06 -8.87
C ARG A 12 -3.53 3.12 -9.86
N PRO A 13 -4.69 3.53 -10.43
CA PRO A 13 -5.35 2.74 -11.45
C PRO A 13 -4.42 2.49 -12.65
N GLY A 14 -4.36 1.24 -13.11
CA GLY A 14 -3.57 0.84 -14.26
C GLY A 14 -2.11 0.46 -13.97
N CYS A 15 -1.69 0.34 -12.71
CA CYS A 15 -0.34 -0.08 -12.37
C CYS A 15 -0.26 -1.60 -12.12
N HIS A 16 0.35 -2.34 -13.05
CA HIS A 16 0.56 -3.78 -12.91
C HIS A 16 1.41 -4.15 -11.68
N LEU A 17 2.41 -3.31 -11.37
CA LEU A 17 3.29 -3.50 -10.21
C LEU A 17 2.56 -3.40 -8.86
N CYS A 18 1.45 -2.65 -8.79
CA CYS A 18 0.63 -2.58 -7.57
C CYS A 18 -0.03 -3.92 -7.26
N GLU A 19 -0.51 -4.62 -8.29
CA GLU A 19 -1.12 -5.94 -8.15
C GLU A 19 -0.08 -6.98 -7.70
N GLU A 20 1.11 -6.97 -8.30
CA GLU A 20 2.22 -7.84 -7.87
C GLU A 20 2.61 -7.57 -6.41
N ALA A 21 2.76 -6.31 -6.01
CA ALA A 21 3.07 -5.95 -4.63
C ALA A 21 1.99 -6.43 -3.65
N LYS A 22 0.70 -6.30 -4.01
CA LYS A 22 -0.40 -6.89 -3.25
C LYS A 22 -0.23 -8.40 -3.13
N GLN A 23 -0.03 -9.09 -4.25
CA GLN A 23 0.10 -10.55 -4.26
C GLN A 23 1.21 -11.02 -3.35
N GLU A 24 2.37 -10.35 -3.34
CA GLU A 24 3.48 -10.67 -2.45
C GLU A 24 3.13 -10.47 -0.97
N ILE A 25 2.45 -9.36 -0.63
CA ILE A 25 1.98 -9.07 0.74
C ILE A 25 0.97 -10.13 1.22
N PHE A 26 0.04 -10.53 0.36
CA PHE A 26 -0.91 -11.60 0.66
C PHE A 26 -0.22 -12.98 0.72
N ALA A 27 0.76 -13.23 -0.14
CA ALA A 27 1.53 -14.47 -0.19
C ALA A 27 2.44 -14.65 1.04
N ALA A 28 2.88 -13.55 1.66
CA ALA A 28 3.64 -13.57 2.90
C ALA A 28 2.89 -14.23 4.08
N GLY A 29 1.56 -14.38 3.99
CA GLY A 29 0.77 -15.13 4.97
C GLY A 29 0.56 -14.42 6.32
N CYS A 30 1.07 -13.19 6.45
CA CYS A 30 0.98 -12.36 7.65
C CYS A 30 -0.31 -11.53 7.74
N HIS A 31 -1.39 -11.93 7.05
CA HIS A 31 -2.65 -11.20 6.99
C HIS A 31 -3.31 -11.02 8.37
N ASP A 32 -3.03 -11.92 9.33
CA ASP A 32 -3.50 -11.77 10.71
C ASP A 32 -2.51 -11.01 11.60
N GLU A 33 -1.31 -10.69 11.11
CA GLU A 33 -0.27 -9.99 11.87
C GLU A 33 -0.26 -8.48 11.61
N PHE A 34 -0.80 -8.01 10.49
CA PHE A 34 -0.92 -6.59 10.15
C PHE A 34 -2.30 -6.22 9.62
N THR A 35 -2.64 -4.94 9.69
CA THR A 35 -3.78 -4.38 8.96
C THR A 35 -3.31 -3.90 7.59
N PHE A 36 -4.04 -4.24 6.53
CA PHE A 36 -3.70 -3.85 5.16
C PHE A 36 -4.74 -2.89 4.60
N GLU A 37 -4.29 -1.73 4.12
CA GLU A 37 -5.12 -0.72 3.49
C GLU A 37 -4.53 -0.31 2.13
N GLU A 38 -5.40 -0.12 1.14
CA GLU A 38 -5.01 0.38 -0.17
C GLU A 38 -5.57 1.77 -0.39
N ILE A 39 -4.69 2.74 -0.68
CA ILE A 39 -5.06 4.12 -0.93
C ILE A 39 -4.70 4.48 -2.37
N ASN A 40 -5.71 4.87 -3.14
CA ASN A 40 -5.50 5.40 -4.47
C ASN A 40 -4.94 6.83 -4.38
N ILE A 41 -3.69 7.04 -4.80
CA ILE A 41 -3.10 8.38 -4.78
C ILE A 41 -3.79 9.35 -5.73
N ASP A 42 -4.50 8.87 -6.76
CA ASP A 42 -5.22 9.72 -7.73
C ASP A 42 -6.39 10.45 -7.07
N THR A 43 -6.93 9.93 -5.96
CA THR A 43 -8.01 10.59 -5.22
C THR A 43 -7.50 11.73 -4.33
N ASP A 44 -6.19 11.81 -4.06
CA ASP A 44 -5.59 12.86 -3.25
C ASP A 44 -4.46 13.57 -3.98
N SER A 45 -4.71 14.80 -4.41
CA SER A 45 -3.73 15.59 -5.17
C SER A 45 -2.38 15.80 -4.46
N SER A 46 -2.34 15.70 -3.13
CA SER A 46 -1.10 15.84 -2.35
C SER A 46 -0.25 14.57 -2.45
N LEU A 47 -0.88 13.41 -2.25
CA LEU A 47 -0.25 12.10 -2.42
C LEU A 47 0.13 11.85 -3.88
N ALA A 48 -0.75 12.22 -4.82
CA ALA A 48 -0.45 12.16 -6.24
C ALA A 48 0.82 12.95 -6.55
N ARG A 49 0.98 14.15 -6.02
CA ARG A 49 2.16 14.98 -6.30
C ARG A 49 3.44 14.45 -5.66
N LEU A 50 3.34 13.84 -4.47
CA LEU A 50 4.48 13.31 -3.72
C LEU A 50 4.94 11.94 -4.25
N HIS A 51 4.00 11.10 -4.67
CA HIS A 51 4.25 9.70 -5.02
C HIS A 51 4.02 9.39 -6.52
N SER A 52 3.66 10.36 -7.37
CA SER A 52 3.39 10.12 -8.81
C SER A 52 4.49 9.38 -9.57
N LEU A 53 5.75 9.53 -9.16
CA LEU A 53 6.90 8.91 -9.82
C LEU A 53 7.36 7.60 -9.17
N ASP A 54 6.92 7.32 -7.95
CA ASP A 54 7.42 6.22 -7.11
C ASP A 54 6.34 5.18 -6.75
N VAL A 55 5.11 5.31 -7.28
CA VAL A 55 4.07 4.27 -7.11
C VAL A 55 4.50 2.97 -7.81
N PRO A 56 4.42 1.80 -7.14
CA PRO A 56 3.82 1.56 -5.81
C PRO A 56 4.71 1.94 -4.61
N VAL A 57 4.12 2.60 -3.61
CA VAL A 57 4.79 2.91 -2.33
C VAL A 57 4.08 2.15 -1.20
N VAL A 58 4.85 1.40 -0.40
CA VAL A 58 4.34 0.70 0.79
C VAL A 58 4.87 1.41 2.03
N THR A 59 3.97 1.76 2.95
CA THR A 59 4.30 2.35 4.24
C THR A 59 3.85 1.42 5.36
N VAL A 60 4.67 1.30 6.39
CA VAL A 60 4.42 0.44 7.55
C VAL A 60 4.51 1.33 8.79
N ASN A 61 3.41 1.43 9.54
CA ASN A 61 3.23 2.32 10.70
C ASN A 61 3.17 3.84 10.40
N GLY A 62 2.89 4.24 9.16
CA GLY A 62 2.69 5.65 8.78
C GLY A 62 3.99 6.43 8.66
#